data_AF-C5BCI6-F1
#
_entry.id   AF-C5BCI6-F1
#
_cell.length_a   1.000
_cell.length_b   1.000
_cell.length_c   1.000
_cell.angle_alpha   90.00
_cell.angle_beta   90.00
_cell.angle_gamma   90.00
#
_symmetry.space_group_name_H-M   'P 1'
#
loop_
_entity.id
_entity.type
_entity.pdbx_description
1 polymer ?
#
loop_
_entity_poly.entity_id
_entity_poly.type
_entity_poly.pdbx_seq_one_letter_code
_entity_poly.pdbx_strand_id
1 'polypeptide(L)'
;MRSIAIWMLLSLSGGLVAPVDAHSVLVRDLSSDQAQVVQFGYSTGDAAPFAQIKLYAPDNASTEYQNGRTDRLGRFAFVPNQSGEWRLEMRDGMGHALNHPLKVTQQAVKAEPQPLNGDLFSRFSMPLRALLGVSLLINIYAAIGYMARHHGRKNTHAHQ
;
A
#
# COMPACT_ATOMS: atom_id res chain seq x y z
N MET A 1 6.69 28.95 -44.59
CA MET A 1 5.55 28.02 -44.44
C MET A 1 5.94 26.55 -44.72
N ARG A 2 7.13 26.09 -44.28
CA ARG A 2 7.60 24.71 -44.53
C ARG A 2 8.05 23.95 -43.27
N SER A 3 7.85 24.54 -42.09
CA SER A 3 8.42 24.00 -40.83
C SER A 3 7.36 23.45 -39.86
N ILE A 4 6.07 23.45 -40.24
CA ILE A 4 4.99 22.93 -39.39
C ILE A 4 4.83 21.41 -39.55
N ALA A 5 5.22 20.85 -40.70
CA ALA A 5 5.07 19.42 -41.00
C ALA A 5 5.99 18.50 -40.17
N ILE A 6 7.11 19.01 -39.66
CA ILE A 6 8.08 18.21 -38.89
C ILE A 6 7.60 17.99 -37.43
N TRP A 7 6.72 18.84 -36.91
CA TRP A 7 6.16 18.69 -35.56
C TRP A 7 4.96 17.73 -35.48
N MET A 8 4.34 17.38 -36.61
CA MET A 8 3.27 16.36 -36.64
C MET A 8 3.81 14.93 -36.62
N LEU A 9 5.04 14.70 -37.09
CA LEU A 9 5.63 13.36 -37.19
C LEU A 9 6.30 12.87 -35.89
N LEU A 10 6.62 13.76 -34.95
CA LEU A 10 7.16 13.38 -33.62
C LEU A 10 6.08 13.13 -32.57
N SER A 11 4.81 13.34 -32.91
CA SER A 11 3.67 13.11 -32.01
C SER A 11 3.08 11.69 -32.14
N LEU A 12 3.53 10.89 -33.12
CA LEU A 12 2.96 9.57 -33.41
C LEU A 12 3.78 8.40 -32.85
N SER A 13 4.93 8.65 -32.21
CA SER A 13 5.77 7.61 -31.57
C SER A 13 5.48 7.39 -30.08
N GLY A 14 4.49 8.08 -29.50
CA GLY A 14 4.13 7.95 -28.07
C GLY A 14 3.24 6.74 -27.72
N GLY A 15 2.92 5.88 -28.67
CA GLY A 15 1.83 4.90 -28.56
C GLY A 15 2.16 3.55 -27.91
N LEU A 16 3.27 3.41 -27.18
CA LEU A 16 3.59 2.19 -26.42
C LEU A 16 3.84 2.54 -24.95
N VAL A 17 2.93 3.31 -24.34
CA VAL A 17 2.85 3.35 -22.88
C VAL A 17 2.13 2.07 -22.47
N ALA A 18 2.89 1.00 -22.26
CA ALA A 18 2.38 -0.17 -21.57
C ALA A 18 1.76 0.27 -20.24
N PRO A 19 0.62 -0.30 -19.82
CA PRO A 19 0.07 -0.01 -18.51
C PRO A 19 1.11 -0.40 -17.45
N VAL A 20 1.76 0.60 -16.86
CA VAL A 20 2.54 0.42 -15.63
C VAL A 20 1.51 0.35 -14.51
N ASP A 21 1.35 -0.86 -13.97
CA ASP A 21 0.55 -1.11 -12.77
C ASP A 21 1.32 -0.61 -11.55
N ALA A 22 1.29 0.71 -11.36
CA ALA A 22 1.77 1.34 -10.14
C ALA A 22 0.79 1.01 -9.01
N HIS A 23 1.09 -0.04 -8.25
CA HIS A 23 0.32 -0.36 -7.05
C HIS A 23 0.67 0.64 -5.93
N SER A 24 -0.35 1.25 -5.34
CA SER A 24 -0.19 2.07 -4.13
C SER A 24 -0.42 1.21 -2.89
N VAL A 25 0.37 1.45 -1.85
CA VAL A 25 0.15 0.87 -0.52
C VAL A 25 -0.67 1.86 0.28
N LEU A 26 -1.86 1.44 0.72
CA LEU A 26 -2.73 2.23 1.59
C LEU A 26 -2.62 1.71 3.02
N VAL A 27 -2.72 2.62 3.99
CA VAL A 27 -2.72 2.28 5.42
C VAL A 27 -4.00 2.80 6.07
N ARG A 28 -4.56 2.01 6.99
CA ARG A 28 -5.62 2.41 7.90
C ARG A 28 -5.28 1.85 9.27
N ASP A 29 -5.26 2.72 10.27
CA ASP A 29 -5.07 2.28 11.64
C ASP A 29 -6.33 1.56 12.13
N LEU A 30 -6.15 0.35 12.64
CA LEU A 30 -7.20 -0.41 13.30
C LEU A 30 -6.98 -0.31 14.81
N SER A 31 -7.93 0.31 15.51
CA SER A 31 -8.04 0.20 16.96
C SER A 31 -8.90 -1.03 17.25
N SER A 32 -8.29 -2.16 17.56
CA SER A 32 -9.03 -3.41 17.79
C SER A 32 -8.61 -4.05 19.10
N ASP A 33 -9.58 -4.25 19.98
CA ASP A 33 -9.49 -5.09 21.17
C ASP A 33 -9.48 -6.59 20.82
N GLN A 34 -9.64 -6.93 19.54
CA GLN A 34 -9.72 -8.31 19.05
C GLN A 34 -8.33 -8.93 18.80
N ALA A 35 -7.28 -8.11 18.79
CA ALA A 35 -5.92 -8.60 18.60
C ALA A 35 -5.52 -9.55 19.73
N GLN A 36 -5.07 -10.75 19.36
CA GLN A 36 -4.47 -11.71 20.28
C GLN A 36 -2.97 -11.48 20.31
N VAL A 37 -2.41 -11.37 21.51
CA VAL A 37 -0.97 -11.19 21.72
C VAL A 37 -0.43 -12.37 22.54
N VAL A 38 0.61 -13.01 22.02
CA VAL A 38 1.30 -14.13 22.69
C VAL A 38 2.77 -13.76 22.87
N GLN A 39 3.32 -14.02 24.06
CA GLN A 39 4.73 -13.80 24.36
C GLN A 39 5.48 -15.12 24.48
N PHE A 40 6.62 -15.21 23.82
CA PHE A 40 7.53 -16.34 23.84
C PHE A 40 8.80 -15.98 24.63
N GLY A 41 9.24 -16.91 25.46
CA GLY A 41 10.46 -16.80 26.24
C GLY A 41 11.11 -18.17 26.45
N TYR A 42 12.39 -18.14 26.79
CA TYR A 42 13.15 -19.32 27.15
C TYR A 42 13.01 -19.63 28.63
N SER A 43 13.30 -20.87 29.03
CA SER A 43 13.26 -21.29 30.44
C SER A 43 14.26 -20.53 31.33
N THR A 44 15.27 -19.88 30.75
CA THR A 44 16.21 -18.98 31.44
C THR A 44 15.58 -17.65 31.86
N GLY A 45 14.39 -17.33 31.35
CA GLY A 45 13.69 -16.06 31.58
C GLY A 45 13.91 -15.02 30.47
N ASP A 46 14.81 -15.28 29.53
CA ASP A 46 15.04 -14.40 28.38
C ASP A 46 13.87 -14.45 27.39
N ALA A 47 13.57 -13.31 26.77
CA ALA A 47 12.62 -13.29 25.66
C ALA A 47 13.15 -14.11 24.48
N ALA A 48 12.25 -14.58 23.62
CA ALA A 48 12.62 -15.14 22.32
C ALA A 48 12.42 -14.09 21.21
N PRO A 49 13.35 -13.13 21.05
CA PRO A 49 13.19 -12.02 20.13
C PRO A 49 13.34 -12.48 18.69
N PHE A 50 12.57 -11.88 17.80
CA PHE A 50 12.67 -12.13 16.36
C PHE A 50 12.61 -13.63 16.01
N ALA A 51 11.92 -14.46 16.78
CA ALA A 51 11.69 -15.86 16.45
C ALA A 51 10.66 -15.95 15.32
N GLN A 52 10.84 -16.90 14.39
CA GLN A 52 9.88 -17.15 13.32
C GLN A 52 8.59 -17.74 13.89
N ILE A 53 7.45 -17.19 13.46
CA ILE A 53 6.11 -17.67 13.82
C ILE A 53 5.37 -18.07 12.56
N LYS A 54 4.71 -19.22 12.62
CA LYS A 54 3.66 -19.65 11.69
C LYS A 54 2.37 -19.88 12.46
N LEU A 55 1.28 -19.29 11.99
CA LEU A 55 -0.03 -19.38 12.61
C LEU A 55 -0.97 -20.13 11.68
N TYR A 56 -1.70 -21.11 12.23
CA TYR A 56 -2.68 -21.91 11.50
C TYR A 56 -4.06 -21.74 12.11
N ALA A 57 -5.06 -21.62 11.23
CA ALA A 57 -6.44 -21.42 11.62
C ALA A 57 -7.11 -22.75 12.05
N PRO A 58 -8.14 -22.70 12.91
CA PRO A 58 -8.86 -23.90 13.36
C PRO A 58 -9.37 -24.84 12.25
N ASP A 59 -9.75 -24.28 11.10
CA ASP A 59 -10.31 -25.01 9.95
C ASP A 59 -9.25 -25.43 8.91
N ASN A 60 -8.02 -24.93 9.01
CA ASN A 60 -6.95 -25.23 8.06
C ASN A 60 -5.58 -25.33 8.75
N ALA A 61 -5.14 -26.57 8.95
CA ALA A 61 -3.85 -26.88 9.55
C ALA A 61 -2.68 -26.91 8.55
N SER A 62 -2.93 -26.85 7.24
CA SER A 62 -1.92 -27.02 6.18
C SER A 62 -1.45 -25.69 5.61
N THR A 63 -2.35 -24.71 5.50
CA THR A 63 -2.04 -23.35 5.01
C THR A 63 -1.86 -22.41 6.18
N GLU A 64 -0.74 -21.69 6.19
CA GLU A 64 -0.50 -20.62 7.16
C GLU A 64 -1.56 -19.53 7.00
N TYR A 65 -2.26 -19.21 8.08
CA TYR A 65 -3.13 -18.04 8.15
C TYR A 65 -2.30 -16.74 8.15
N GLN A 66 -1.21 -16.75 8.91
CA GLN A 66 -0.24 -15.68 8.98
C GLN A 66 1.14 -16.26 9.28
N ASN A 67 2.18 -15.60 8.78
CA ASN A 67 3.55 -15.81 9.24
C ASN A 67 4.20 -14.48 9.59
N GLY A 68 5.24 -14.55 10.42
CA GLY A 68 5.95 -13.36 10.87
C GLY A 68 7.07 -13.69 11.82
N ARG A 69 7.48 -12.69 12.60
CA ARG A 69 8.46 -12.85 13.67
C ARG A 69 7.96 -12.20 14.95
N THR A 70 8.41 -12.70 16.09
CA THR A 70 8.22 -11.99 17.36
C THR A 70 8.98 -10.67 17.36
N ASP A 71 8.53 -9.69 18.14
CA ASP A 71 9.26 -8.44 18.34
C ASP A 71 10.47 -8.63 19.29
N ARG A 72 11.16 -7.53 19.62
CA ARG A 72 12.32 -7.55 20.53
C ARG A 72 11.99 -8.07 21.94
N LEU A 73 10.73 -8.05 22.35
CA LEU A 73 10.26 -8.54 23.64
C LEU A 73 9.67 -9.96 23.55
N GLY A 74 9.81 -10.63 22.40
CA GLY A 74 9.30 -11.96 22.17
C GLY A 74 7.80 -12.01 21.92
N ARG A 75 7.15 -10.90 21.56
CA ARG A 75 5.70 -10.83 21.37
C ARG A 75 5.31 -11.02 19.90
N PHE A 76 4.23 -11.74 19.67
CA PHE A 76 3.58 -11.88 18.37
C PHE A 76 2.11 -11.50 18.50
N ALA A 77 1.60 -10.72 17.56
CA ALA A 77 0.22 -10.24 17.54
C ALA A 77 -0.46 -10.60 16.23
N PHE A 78 -1.72 -11.06 16.32
CA PHE A 78 -2.56 -11.34 15.17
C PHE A 78 -4.02 -11.02 15.47
N VAL A 79 -4.82 -10.83 14.43
CA VAL A 79 -6.28 -10.65 14.56
C VAL A 79 -6.93 -11.92 14.01
N PRO A 80 -7.58 -12.75 14.85
CA PRO A 80 -8.29 -13.94 14.38
C PRO A 80 -9.49 -13.56 13.51
N ASN A 81 -9.85 -14.42 12.56
CA ASN A 81 -11.07 -14.30 11.76
C ASN A 81 -12.18 -15.30 12.16
N GLN A 82 -11.89 -16.22 13.07
CA GLN A 82 -12.86 -17.18 13.63
C GLN A 82 -12.46 -17.61 15.05
N SER A 83 -13.46 -18.01 15.83
CA SER A 83 -13.25 -18.69 17.11
C SER A 83 -12.78 -20.12 16.91
N GLY A 84 -12.04 -20.67 17.88
CA GLY A 84 -11.59 -22.07 17.87
C GLY A 84 -10.18 -22.24 18.43
N GLU A 85 -9.65 -23.44 18.26
CA GLU A 85 -8.27 -23.77 18.61
C GLU A 85 -7.33 -23.43 17.45
N TRP A 86 -6.55 -22.37 17.64
CA TRP A 86 -5.50 -21.95 16.72
C TRP A 86 -4.20 -22.67 17.06
N ARG A 87 -3.31 -22.81 16.08
CA ARG A 87 -2.00 -23.45 16.29
C ARG A 87 -0.88 -22.52 15.89
N LEU A 88 -0.02 -22.20 16.86
CA LEU A 88 1.19 -21.42 16.67
C LEU A 88 2.38 -22.37 16.63
N GLU A 89 3.19 -22.27 15.57
CA GLU A 89 4.53 -22.87 15.53
C GLU A 89 5.56 -21.75 15.64
N MET A 90 6.45 -21.85 16.63
CA MET A 90 7.57 -20.95 16.84
C MET A 90 8.89 -21.68 16.58
N ARG A 91 9.82 -21.03 15.88
CA ARG A 91 11.19 -21.50 15.64
C ARG A 91 12.17 -20.35 15.78
N ASP A 92 13.25 -20.54 16.52
CA ASP A 92 14.26 -19.49 16.71
C ASP A 92 15.45 -19.56 15.75
N GLY A 93 15.52 -20.60 14.92
CA GLY A 93 16.62 -20.82 13.98
C GLY A 93 17.89 -21.40 14.61
N MET A 94 17.91 -21.64 15.92
CA MET A 94 19.03 -22.26 16.66
C MET A 94 18.72 -23.70 17.09
N GLY A 95 17.58 -24.24 16.68
CA GLY A 95 17.14 -25.60 16.98
C GLY A 95 15.99 -25.68 17.98
N HIS A 96 15.59 -24.56 18.60
CA HIS A 96 14.40 -24.54 19.45
C HIS A 96 13.14 -24.38 18.61
N ALA A 97 12.13 -25.20 18.92
CA ALA A 97 10.81 -25.12 18.31
C ALA A 97 9.73 -25.39 19.35
N LEU A 98 8.59 -24.70 19.22
CA LEU A 98 7.44 -24.86 20.08
C LEU A 98 6.17 -24.88 19.24
N ASN A 99 5.30 -25.87 19.51
CA ASN A 99 3.93 -25.89 19.00
C ASN A 99 2.99 -25.54 20.15
N HIS A 100 2.24 -24.46 20.01
CA HIS A 100 1.36 -23.94 21.05
C HIS A 100 -0.09 -23.86 20.56
N PRO A 101 -1.04 -24.61 21.17
CA PRO A 101 -2.46 -24.41 20.93
C PRO A 101 -2.95 -23.13 21.62
N LEU A 102 -3.76 -22.34 20.93
CA LEU A 102 -4.31 -21.09 21.43
C LEU A 102 -5.83 -21.08 21.22
N LYS A 103 -6.57 -21.04 22.33
CA LYS A 103 -8.04 -21.02 22.30
C LYS A 103 -8.57 -19.59 22.15
N VAL A 104 -9.23 -19.31 21.04
CA VAL A 104 -9.93 -18.03 20.78
C VAL A 104 -11.43 -18.23 20.97
N THR A 105 -12.03 -17.57 21.96
CA THR A 105 -13.44 -17.78 22.34
C THR A 105 -14.39 -16.68 21.85
N GLN A 106 -13.89 -15.46 21.64
CA GLN A 106 -14.74 -14.37 21.13
C GLN A 106 -15.03 -14.57 19.64
N GLN A 107 -16.23 -14.14 19.20
CA GLN A 107 -16.60 -14.10 17.79
C GLN A 107 -15.65 -13.15 17.07
N ALA A 108 -14.56 -13.72 16.56
CA ALA A 108 -13.70 -13.05 15.61
C ALA A 108 -14.57 -12.59 14.44
N VAL A 109 -14.50 -11.31 14.14
CA VAL A 109 -15.31 -10.72 13.08
C VAL A 109 -14.83 -11.35 11.78
N LYS A 110 -15.76 -11.95 11.03
CA LYS A 110 -15.51 -12.31 9.65
C LYS A 110 -15.33 -10.99 8.89
N ALA A 111 -14.08 -10.52 8.85
CA ALA A 111 -13.76 -9.24 8.28
C ALA A 111 -14.05 -9.31 6.78
N GLU A 112 -15.13 -8.69 6.34
CA GLU A 112 -15.30 -8.41 4.92
C GLU A 112 -14.20 -7.44 4.49
N PRO A 113 -13.52 -7.68 3.35
CA PRO A 113 -12.55 -6.75 2.83
C PRO A 113 -13.22 -5.40 2.55
N GLN A 114 -13.13 -4.47 3.49
CA GLN A 114 -13.51 -3.10 3.24
C GLN A 114 -12.43 -2.49 2.38
N PRO A 115 -12.77 -1.90 1.21
CA PRO A 115 -11.77 -1.22 0.41
C PRO A 115 -11.12 -0.14 1.28
N LEU A 116 -9.79 -0.17 1.38
CA LEU A 116 -9.08 1.02 1.83
C LEU A 116 -9.39 2.09 0.78
N ASN A 117 -10.13 3.11 1.18
CA ASN A 117 -10.51 4.20 0.30
C ASN A 117 -9.23 4.78 -0.31
N GLY A 118 -9.04 4.56 -1.60
CA GLY A 118 -8.03 5.30 -2.35
C GLY A 118 -8.41 6.78 -2.38
N ASP A 119 -7.42 7.62 -2.70
CA ASP A 119 -7.60 9.06 -2.87
C ASP A 119 -8.77 9.38 -3.82
N LEU A 120 -9.36 10.58 -3.75
CA LEU A 120 -10.48 11.01 -4.60
C LEU A 120 -10.23 10.77 -6.09
N PHE A 121 -8.98 10.92 -6.53
CA PHE A 121 -8.54 10.66 -7.89
C PHE A 121 -8.61 9.17 -8.27
N SER A 122 -8.53 8.27 -7.28
CA SER A 122 -8.60 6.82 -7.48
C SER A 122 -9.99 6.32 -7.92
N ARG A 123 -11.01 7.18 -7.93
CA ARG A 123 -12.37 6.86 -8.39
C ARG A 123 -12.56 6.96 -9.90
N PHE A 124 -11.70 7.72 -10.58
CA PHE A 124 -11.76 7.88 -12.03
C PHE A 124 -11.04 6.72 -12.72
N SER A 125 -11.48 6.32 -13.92
CA SER A 125 -10.76 5.32 -14.71
C SER A 125 -9.37 5.84 -15.09
N MET A 126 -8.40 4.93 -15.26
CA MET A 126 -7.03 5.29 -15.65
C MET A 126 -6.95 6.22 -16.89
N PRO A 127 -7.69 5.98 -18.00
CA PRO A 127 -7.66 6.88 -19.14
C PRO A 127 -8.19 8.28 -18.79
N LEU A 128 -9.21 8.39 -17.95
CA LEU A 128 -9.75 9.69 -17.53
C LEU A 128 -8.75 10.46 -16.67
N ARG A 129 -8.03 9.80 -15.76
CA ARG A 129 -6.96 10.44 -14.97
C ARG A 129 -5.83 10.98 -15.86
N ALA A 130 -5.41 10.18 -16.84
CA ALA A 130 -4.38 10.59 -17.79
C ALA A 130 -4.82 11.82 -18.59
N LEU A 131 -6.06 11.82 -19.11
CA LEU A 131 -6.63 12.96 -19.83
C LEU A 131 -6.72 14.22 -18.95
N LEU A 132 -7.15 14.09 -17.70
CA LEU A 132 -7.20 15.20 -16.74
C LEU A 132 -5.79 15.76 -16.47
N GLY A 133 -4.80 14.90 -16.27
CA GLY A 133 -3.41 15.30 -16.06
C GLY A 133 -2.82 16.04 -17.27
N VAL A 134 -3.03 15.51 -18.49
CA VAL A 134 -2.59 16.17 -19.73
C VAL A 134 -3.30 17.51 -19.92
N SER A 135 -4.62 17.58 -19.68
CA SER A 135 -5.39 18.81 -19.76
C SER A 135 -4.86 19.89 -18.81
N LEU A 136 -4.53 19.51 -17.57
CA LEU A 136 -3.96 20.44 -16.59
C LEU A 136 -2.64 21.04 -17.06
N LEU A 137 -1.73 20.22 -17.61
CA LEU A 137 -0.44 20.70 -18.12
C LEU A 137 -0.61 21.67 -19.30
N ILE A 138 -1.52 21.38 -20.22
CA ILE A 138 -1.82 22.26 -21.37
C ILE A 138 -2.35 23.61 -20.89
N ASN A 139 -3.28 23.61 -19.94
CA ASN A 139 -3.86 24.84 -19.41
C ASN A 139 -2.84 25.70 -18.64
N ILE A 140 -1.96 25.07 -17.84
CA ILE A 140 -0.87 25.77 -17.15
C ILE A 140 0.08 26.43 -18.16
N TYR A 141 0.50 25.69 -19.19
CA TYR A 141 1.37 26.23 -20.24
C TYR A 141 0.74 27.42 -20.97
N ALA A 142 -0.55 27.30 -21.33
CA ALA A 142 -1.29 28.39 -21.97
C ALA A 142 -1.40 29.64 -21.08
N ALA A 143 -1.67 29.46 -19.79
CA ALA A 143 -1.75 30.55 -18.83
C ALA A 143 -0.42 31.30 -18.67
N ILE A 144 0.69 30.56 -18.53
CA ILE A 144 2.04 31.14 -18.46
C ILE A 144 2.36 31.92 -19.75
N GLY A 145 2.09 31.33 -20.91
CA GLY A 145 2.29 31.98 -22.20
C GLY A 145 1.47 33.26 -22.36
N TYR A 146 0.23 33.27 -21.89
CA TYR A 146 -0.63 34.46 -21.89
C TYR A 146 -0.07 35.56 -20.98
N MET A 147 0.33 35.22 -19.76
CA MET A 147 0.90 36.18 -18.81
C MET A 147 2.22 36.78 -19.29
N ALA A 148 3.11 35.95 -19.87
CA ALA A 148 4.39 36.41 -20.41
C ALA A 148 4.19 37.41 -21.56
N ARG A 149 3.23 37.14 -22.45
CA ARG A 149 2.87 38.06 -23.54
C ARG A 149 2.27 39.36 -23.03
N HIS A 150 1.44 39.32 -21.99
CA HIS A 150 0.77 40.51 -21.47
C HIS A 150 1.70 41.40 -20.61
N HIS A 151 2.76 40.83 -20.00
CA HIS A 151 3.80 41.61 -19.32
C HIS A 151 4.78 42.25 -20.31
N GLY A 152 5.16 41.57 -21.38
CA GLY A 152 6.03 42.15 -22.43
C GLY A 152 5.40 43.36 -23.13
N ARG A 153 4.08 43.38 -23.30
CA ARG A 153 3.35 44.46 -23.98
C ARG A 153 3.28 45.77 -23.19
N LYS A 154 3.44 45.74 -21.86
CA LYS A 154 3.42 46.94 -21.02
C LYS A 154 4.75 47.72 -21.05
N ASN A 155 5.85 47.05 -21.39
CA ASN A 155 7.18 47.68 -21.41
C ASN A 155 7.51 48.36 -22.75
N THR A 156 6.72 48.13 -23.81
CA THR A 156 6.98 48.68 -25.16
C THR A 156 6.38 50.07 -25.36
N HIS A 157 5.49 50.53 -24.47
CA HIS A 157 4.86 51.86 -24.57
C HIS A 157 5.59 52.97 -23.79
N ALA A 158 6.76 52.68 -23.18
CA ALA A 158 7.53 53.66 -22.41
C ALA A 158 8.65 54.36 -23.21
N HIS A 159 8.76 54.10 -24.52
CA HIS A 159 9.73 54.75 -25.41
C HIS A 159 9.00 55.37 -26.62
N GLN A 160 8.23 56.43 -26.38
CA GLN A 160 7.94 57.46 -27.36
C GLN A 160 7.98 58.81 -26.66
#